data_AF-A0A9X7GFT5-F1
#
_entry.id   AF-A0A9X7GFT5-F1
#
_cell.length_a   1.000
_cell.length_b   1.000
_cell.length_c   1.000
_cell.angle_alpha   90.00
_cell.angle_beta   90.00
_cell.angle_gamma   90.00
#
_symmetry.space_group_name_H-M   'P 1'
#
loop_
_entity.id
_entity.type
_entity.pdbx_description
1 polymer ?
#
loop_
_entity_poly.entity_id
_entity_poly.type
_entity_poly.pdbx_seq_one_letter_code
_entity_poly.pdbx_strand_id
1 'polypeptide(L)'
;MDQKYKLFNKATNALIMENNEETIREKVEEMLEDKVGLIIMLEQTTEEDNVNPLLIYLHSDNYDHLSDEELEGLANNSIDLEGTMLEQHEGICQYLDIYVVAA
;
A
#
# COMPACT_ATOMS: atom_id res chain seq x y z
N MET A 1 20.82 5.98 -4.33
CA MET A 1 19.89 4.87 -4.58
C MET A 1 19.42 5.04 -6.01
N ASP A 2 19.49 3.97 -6.81
CA ASP A 2 18.94 4.00 -8.16
C ASP A 2 17.42 3.91 -8.07
N GLN A 3 16.71 4.75 -8.81
CA GLN A 3 15.25 4.74 -8.86
C GLN A 3 14.80 3.50 -9.62
N LYS A 4 14.02 2.64 -8.94
CA LYS A 4 13.51 1.39 -9.52
C LYS A 4 12.00 1.41 -9.76
N TYR A 5 11.28 2.26 -9.05
CA TYR A 5 9.83 2.32 -9.07
C TYR A 5 9.33 3.75 -9.16
N LYS A 6 8.11 3.87 -9.67
CA LYS A 6 7.36 5.12 -9.76
C LYS A 6 5.99 4.91 -9.15
N LEU A 7 5.59 5.84 -8.28
CA LEU A 7 4.26 5.89 -7.68
C LEU A 7 3.43 6.96 -8.39
N PHE A 8 2.24 6.60 -8.83
CA PHE A 8 1.34 7.48 -9.57
C PHE A 8 -0.03 7.57 -8.89
N ASN A 9 -0.70 8.70 -9.06
CA ASN A 9 -2.11 8.83 -8.76
C ASN A 9 -2.94 8.30 -9.96
N LYS A 10 -3.83 7.33 -9.72
CA LYS A 10 -4.71 6.70 -10.72
C LYS A 10 -5.65 7.72 -11.37
N ALA A 11 -6.27 8.59 -10.57
CA ALA A 11 -7.31 9.50 -11.05
C ALA A 11 -6.76 10.58 -12.01
N THR A 12 -5.54 11.05 -11.75
CA THR A 12 -4.91 12.14 -12.51
C THR A 12 -3.79 11.67 -13.44
N ASN A 13 -3.36 10.41 -13.33
CA ASN A 13 -2.19 9.87 -14.01
C ASN A 13 -0.92 10.71 -13.76
N ALA A 14 -0.82 11.31 -12.57
CA ALA A 14 0.28 12.19 -12.19
C ALA A 14 1.31 11.43 -11.35
N LEU A 15 2.59 11.69 -11.64
CA LEU A 15 3.71 11.16 -10.86
C LEU A 15 3.69 11.77 -9.45
N ILE A 16 3.63 10.90 -8.45
CA ILE A 16 3.78 11.29 -7.05
C ILE A 16 5.27 11.31 -6.69
N MET A 17 6.02 10.25 -7.03
CA MET A 17 7.48 10.18 -6.80
C MET A 17 8.17 9.05 -7.60
N GLU A 18 9.51 9.13 -7.72
CA GLU A 18 10.38 8.08 -8.28
C GLU A 18 11.41 7.65 -7.22
N ASN A 19 11.38 6.39 -6.78
CA ASN A 19 12.20 5.88 -5.67
C ASN A 19 12.46 4.35 -5.73
N ASN A 20 13.04 3.78 -4.67
CA ASN A 20 13.21 2.33 -4.49
C ASN A 20 11.98 1.70 -3.79
N GLU A 21 12.02 0.38 -3.55
CA GLU A 21 10.94 -0.38 -2.94
C GLU A 21 10.57 0.16 -1.54
N GLU A 22 11.54 0.27 -0.64
CA GLU A 22 11.36 0.68 0.76
C GLU A 22 10.70 2.05 0.90
N THR A 23 11.18 3.05 0.15
CA THR A 23 10.64 4.41 0.23
C THR A 23 9.24 4.53 -0.39
N ILE A 24 8.89 3.67 -1.37
CA ILE A 24 7.54 3.64 -1.92
C ILE A 24 6.55 3.13 -0.86
N ARG A 25 6.90 2.05 -0.15
CA ARG A 25 6.08 1.54 0.96
C ARG A 25 5.89 2.59 2.05
N GLU A 26 6.96 3.24 2.50
CA GLU A 26 6.88 4.32 3.50
C GLU A 26 5.94 5.46 3.05
N LYS A 27 5.98 5.82 1.75
CA LYS A 27 5.07 6.83 1.23
C LYS A 27 3.61 6.37 1.24
N VAL A 28 3.36 5.10 0.92
CA VAL A 28 2.00 4.54 0.95
C VAL A 28 1.48 4.49 2.39
N GLU A 29 2.33 4.18 3.38
CA GLU A 29 1.98 4.26 4.81
C GLU A 29 1.57 5.69 5.20
N GLU A 30 2.37 6.70 4.85
CA GLU A 30 2.05 8.11 5.10
C GLU A 30 0.71 8.51 4.47
N MET A 31 0.46 8.10 3.22
CA MET A 31 -0.79 8.39 2.52
C MET A 31 -2.00 7.68 3.15
N LEU A 32 -1.83 6.45 3.64
CA LEU A 32 -2.86 5.74 4.40
C LEU A 32 -3.14 6.48 5.71
N GLU A 33 -2.12 6.81 6.49
CA GLU A 33 -2.26 7.52 7.75
C GLU A 33 -3.00 8.85 7.57
N ASP A 34 -2.62 9.64 6.56
CA ASP A 34 -3.30 10.90 6.24
C ASP A 34 -4.79 10.69 5.89
N LYS A 35 -5.13 9.57 5.24
CA LYS A 35 -6.48 9.29 4.77
C LYS A 35 -7.39 8.67 5.83
N VAL A 36 -6.87 7.75 6.64
CA VAL A 36 -7.64 7.02 7.66
C VAL A 36 -7.45 7.57 9.07
N GLY A 37 -6.43 8.39 9.31
CA GLY A 37 -6.07 8.90 10.64
C GLY A 37 -5.45 7.85 11.56
N LEU A 38 -4.97 6.73 11.00
CA LEU A 38 -4.43 5.58 11.72
C LEU A 38 -3.04 5.24 11.20
N ILE A 39 -2.13 4.94 12.12
CA ILE A 39 -0.79 4.46 11.80
C ILE A 39 -0.92 2.99 11.40
N ILE A 40 -0.59 2.69 10.14
CA ILE A 40 -0.65 1.35 9.58
C ILE A 40 0.76 0.99 9.09
N MET A 41 1.33 -0.09 9.63
CA MET A 41 2.54 -0.69 9.06
C MET A 41 2.20 -1.60 7.88
N LEU A 42 2.96 -1.47 6.80
CA LEU A 42 2.84 -2.29 5.60
C LEU A 42 4.08 -3.17 5.44
N GLU A 43 3.86 -4.35 4.90
CA GLU A 43 4.89 -5.20 4.31
C GLU A 43 4.90 -5.05 2.80
N GLN A 44 6.01 -5.43 2.16
CA GLN A 44 6.13 -5.42 0.72
C GLN A 44 6.81 -6.70 0.22
N THR A 45 6.41 -7.20 -0.95
CA THR A 45 7.14 -8.29 -1.62
C THR A 45 8.27 -7.72 -2.46
N THR A 46 9.44 -8.36 -2.45
CA THR A 46 10.51 -8.07 -3.42
C THR A 46 10.49 -9.05 -4.61
N GLU A 47 9.38 -9.74 -4.83
CA GLU A 47 9.25 -10.65 -5.96
C GLU A 47 9.10 -9.85 -7.25
N GLU A 48 10.08 -9.98 -8.15
CA GLU A 48 9.99 -9.46 -9.51
C GLU A 48 8.98 -10.30 -10.31
N ASP A 49 7.70 -10.01 -10.17
CA ASP A 49 6.67 -10.47 -11.11
C ASP A 49 6.44 -9.40 -12.19
N ASN A 50 6.17 -9.86 -13.42
CA ASN A 50 5.92 -9.00 -14.58
C ASN A 50 4.61 -8.21 -14.47
N VAL A 51 3.70 -8.62 -13.58
CA VAL A 51 2.35 -8.04 -13.47
C VAL A 51 2.28 -6.98 -12.38
N ASN A 52 2.78 -7.26 -11.19
CA ASN A 52 2.78 -6.33 -10.06
C ASN A 52 4.21 -6.22 -9.51
N PRO A 53 4.97 -5.22 -9.96
CA PRO A 53 6.41 -5.19 -9.71
C PRO A 53 6.75 -4.93 -8.23
N LEU A 54 5.79 -4.44 -7.43
CA LEU A 54 5.89 -4.27 -5.99
C LEU A 54 4.49 -4.42 -5.37
N LEU A 55 4.22 -5.54 -4.69
CA LEU A 55 3.01 -5.70 -3.86
C LEU A 55 3.27 -5.10 -2.48
N ILE A 56 2.27 -4.37 -1.98
CA ILE A 56 2.27 -3.72 -0.66
C ILE A 56 1.00 -4.18 0.05
N TYR A 57 1.14 -4.70 1.26
CA TYR A 57 0.04 -5.32 2.01
C TYR A 57 0.22 -5.06 3.51
N LEU A 58 -0.79 -5.36 4.32
CA LEU A 58 -0.71 -5.09 5.76
C LEU A 58 0.30 -5.99 6.44
N HIS A 59 1.11 -5.40 7.32
CA HIS A 59 2.06 -6.17 8.12
C HIS A 59 1.29 -7.07 9.09
N SER A 60 1.72 -8.33 9.19
CA SER A 60 1.06 -9.34 10.04
C SER A 60 1.00 -8.94 11.52
N ASP A 61 2.07 -8.35 12.04
CA ASP A 61 2.11 -7.79 13.40
C ASP A 61 1.07 -6.69 13.68
N ASN A 62 0.50 -6.02 12.67
CA ASN A 62 -0.60 -5.07 12.95
C ASN A 62 -1.86 -5.80 13.43
N TYR A 63 -2.10 -7.04 13.00
CA TYR A 63 -3.36 -7.73 13.26
C TYR A 63 -3.63 -7.93 14.76
N ASP A 64 -2.59 -8.20 15.54
CA ASP A 64 -2.70 -8.39 17.00
C ASP A 64 -2.71 -7.05 17.78
N HIS A 65 -2.48 -5.92 17.09
CA HIS A 65 -2.33 -4.60 17.69
C HIS A 65 -3.44 -3.61 17.32
N LEU A 66 -4.26 -3.94 16.32
CA LEU A 66 -5.40 -3.14 15.91
C LEU A 66 -6.62 -3.43 16.81
N SER A 67 -7.27 -2.37 17.27
CA SER A 67 -8.56 -2.43 17.95
C SER A 67 -9.70 -2.71 16.96
N ASP A 68 -10.85 -3.19 17.46
CA ASP A 68 -12.05 -3.45 16.64
C ASP A 68 -12.47 -2.24 15.79
N GLU A 69 -12.30 -1.01 16.30
CA GLU A 69 -12.59 0.23 15.59
C GLU A 69 -11.63 0.48 14.41
N GLU A 70 -10.35 0.13 14.58
CA GLU A 70 -9.33 0.25 13.53
C GLU A 70 -9.50 -0.85 12.48
N LEU A 71 -9.84 -2.06 12.90
CA LEU A 71 -10.19 -3.18 12.03
C LEU A 71 -11.43 -2.85 11.17
N GLU A 72 -12.49 -2.30 11.79
CA GLU A 72 -13.65 -1.79 11.06
C GLU A 72 -13.27 -0.64 10.13
N GLY A 73 -12.36 0.25 10.57
CA GLY A 73 -11.82 1.31 9.73
C GLY A 73 -11.19 0.77 8.45
N LEU A 74 -10.32 -0.23 8.55
CA LEU A 74 -9.68 -0.86 7.40
C LEU A 74 -10.71 -1.55 6.49
N ALA A 75 -11.61 -2.35 7.06
CA ALA A 75 -12.63 -3.09 6.33
C ALA A 75 -13.61 -2.15 5.59
N ASN A 76 -14.05 -1.06 6.22
CA ASN A 76 -14.89 -0.03 5.61
C ASN A 76 -14.22 0.65 4.41
N ASN A 77 -12.90 0.57 4.34
CA ASN A 77 -12.07 1.14 3.28
C ASN A 77 -11.56 0.08 2.28
N SER A 78 -12.21 -1.10 2.27
CA SER A 78 -11.93 -2.21 1.33
C SER A 78 -10.56 -2.87 1.50
N ILE A 79 -9.98 -2.80 2.70
CA ILE A 79 -8.76 -3.53 3.04
C ILE A 79 -9.14 -4.69 3.95
N ASP A 80 -9.23 -5.90 3.38
CA ASP A 80 -9.59 -7.13 4.09
C ASP A 80 -8.34 -7.85 4.62
N LEU A 81 -8.32 -8.08 5.93
CA LEU A 81 -7.20 -8.72 6.64
C LEU A 81 -7.12 -10.22 6.37
N GLU A 82 -8.23 -10.85 6.00
CA GLU A 82 -8.26 -12.26 5.59
C GLU A 82 -7.95 -12.43 4.09
N GLY A 83 -7.81 -11.32 3.36
CA GLY A 83 -7.46 -11.31 1.94
C GLY A 83 -6.02 -11.72 1.66
N THR A 84 -5.78 -12.20 0.44
CA THR A 84 -4.43 -12.46 -0.07
C THR A 84 -3.62 -11.17 -0.18
N MET A 85 -2.28 -11.28 -0.24
CA MET A 85 -1.39 -10.11 -0.44
C MET A 85 -1.79 -9.27 -1.68
N LEU A 86 -2.26 -9.93 -2.74
CA LEU A 86 -2.73 -9.26 -3.94
C LEU A 86 -4.04 -8.49 -3.68
N GLU A 87 -5.02 -9.11 -3.03
CA GLU A 87 -6.29 -8.45 -2.70
C GLU A 87 -6.07 -7.25 -1.78
N GLN A 88 -5.18 -7.37 -0.79
CA GLN A 88 -4.81 -6.27 0.08
C GLN A 88 -4.11 -5.14 -0.69
N HIS A 89 -3.18 -5.47 -1.58
CA HIS A 89 -2.52 -4.49 -2.43
C HIS A 89 -3.51 -3.74 -3.33
N GLU A 90 -4.40 -4.47 -4.01
CA GLU A 90 -5.44 -3.89 -4.85
C GLU A 90 -6.37 -3.00 -4.03
N GLY A 91 -6.77 -3.43 -2.83
CA GLY A 91 -7.56 -2.67 -1.88
C GLY A 91 -6.88 -1.35 -1.49
N ILE A 92 -5.62 -1.39 -1.05
CA ILE A 92 -4.84 -0.19 -0.71
C ILE A 92 -4.72 0.75 -1.91
N CYS A 93 -4.37 0.21 -3.08
CA CYS A 93 -4.19 1.01 -4.29
C CYS A 93 -5.50 1.60 -4.81
N GLN A 94 -6.62 0.92 -4.65
CA GLN A 94 -7.95 1.47 -4.96
C GLN A 94 -8.33 2.53 -3.94
N TYR A 95 -8.10 2.26 -2.66
CA TYR A 95 -8.45 3.15 -1.59
C TYR A 95 -7.71 4.48 -1.70
N LEU A 96 -6.41 4.47 -2.00
CA LEU A 96 -5.61 5.68 -2.16
C LEU A 96 -5.64 6.30 -3.56
N ASP A 97 -6.33 5.69 -4.52
CA ASP A 97 -6.26 6.05 -5.95
C ASP A 97 -4.81 6.12 -6.46
N ILE A 98 -4.02 5.06 -6.23
CA ILE A 98 -2.62 4.97 -6.64
C ILE A 98 -2.30 3.68 -7.40
N TYR A 99 -1.21 3.67 -8.16
CA TYR A 99 -0.56 2.45 -8.67
C TYR A 99 0.95 2.62 -8.72
N VAL A 100 1.67 1.50 -8.60
CA VAL A 100 3.14 1.43 -8.64
C VAL A 100 3.57 0.75 -9.94
N VAL A 101 4.60 1.25 -10.59
CA VAL A 101 5.21 0.63 -11.77
C VAL A 101 6.73 0.60 -11.65
N ALA A 102 7.37 -0.33 -12.34
CA ALA A 102 8.81 -0.34 -12.52
C ALA A 102 9.25 0.88 -13.38
N ALA A 103 10.39 1.47 -13.04
CA ALA A 103 10.95 2.68 -13.67
C ALA A 103 11.79 2.40 -14.93
#